data_AF-A0A1I8IJ10-F1
#
_entry.id   AF-A0A1I8IJ10-F1
#
_cell.length_a   1.000
_cell.length_b   1.000
_cell.length_c   1.000
_cell.angle_alpha   90.00
_cell.angle_beta   90.00
_cell.angle_gamma   90.00
#
_symmetry.space_group_name_H-M   'P 1'
#
loop_
_entity.id
_entity.type
_entity.pdbx_description
1 polymer ?
#
loop_
_entity_poly.entity_id
_entity_poly.type
_entity_poly.pdbx_seq_one_letter_code
_entity_poly.pdbx_strand_id
1 'polypeptide(L)'
;MSATAAGGWVLYRDRPDWADVTPLKQDESERTVLRIAYTEKFSDVHDYLRACMRADERSQRTLALTADAIELNPANYTTWSYRRAILASLDGDMEAEMKLVRGIILRNQKNYQVWYHRRWVATRLSGADGTSELELTGEVLTEDSKNYHAWEHRQWAIRHFNLWERELAYTELLIGTDVRNNSAWHQRHFVLANRNGEASGLTPDVVAAETEFALNWIGQCPNNESAWSFLRGLHLDTGLADCPRLLQFCRELLATEAGCPHLLAFMADYRADQLDRRCPLAEGETRESVATEALRLLHLLATKADRIRRRYWLFVAGDLHARHGGQMPELQEGLVQPELD
;
A
#
# COMPACT_ATOMS: atom_id res chain seq x y z
N MET A 1 -6.51 2.21 33.11
CA MET A 1 -7.05 0.83 33.17
C MET A 1 -8.21 0.86 34.13
N SER A 2 -9.44 0.65 33.65
CA SER A 2 -10.58 0.39 34.54
C SER A 2 -10.42 -1.00 35.13
N ALA A 3 -10.74 -1.15 36.41
CA ALA A 3 -10.57 -2.38 37.18
C ALA A 3 -11.37 -3.54 36.58
N THR A 4 -10.73 -4.40 35.80
CA THR A 4 -11.29 -5.69 35.37
C THR A 4 -10.32 -6.82 35.70
N ALA A 5 -10.10 -7.02 36.99
CA ALA A 5 -9.51 -8.24 37.53
C ALA A 5 -10.24 -8.61 38.83
N ALA A 6 -11.52 -9.00 38.73
CA ALA A 6 -12.27 -9.87 39.66
C ALA A 6 -13.82 -9.77 39.52
N GLY A 7 -14.38 -8.74 38.87
CA GLY A 7 -15.82 -8.57 38.69
C GLY A 7 -16.26 -8.73 37.22
N GLY A 8 -17.37 -9.43 36.98
CA GLY A 8 -17.97 -9.53 35.65
C GLY A 8 -18.42 -8.17 35.08
N TRP A 9 -18.72 -8.12 33.78
CA TRP A 9 -19.23 -6.91 33.13
C TRP A 9 -20.57 -6.45 33.74
N VAL A 10 -20.68 -5.17 34.09
CA VAL A 10 -21.91 -4.52 34.56
C VAL A 10 -22.36 -3.49 33.52
N LEU A 11 -23.65 -3.52 33.16
CA LEU A 11 -24.26 -2.58 32.21
C LEU A 11 -24.31 -1.17 32.80
N TYR A 12 -24.13 -0.15 31.97
CA TYR A 12 -24.08 1.26 32.38
C TYR A 12 -25.32 1.69 33.13
N ARG A 13 -26.51 1.21 32.74
CA ARG A 13 -27.76 1.45 33.47
C ARG A 13 -27.80 0.94 34.91
N ASP A 14 -26.93 -0.01 35.24
CA ASP A 14 -26.86 -0.63 36.57
C ASP A 14 -25.65 -0.10 37.38
N ARG A 15 -24.87 0.84 36.82
CA ARG A 15 -23.71 1.44 37.48
C ARG A 15 -24.13 2.67 38.31
N PRO A 16 -23.87 2.71 39.62
CA PRO A 16 -24.27 3.84 40.47
C PRO A 16 -23.70 5.20 40.04
N ASP A 17 -22.49 5.21 39.46
CA ASP A 17 -21.80 6.42 38.95
C ASP A 17 -22.35 6.93 37.61
N TRP A 18 -23.36 6.26 37.06
CA TRP A 18 -24.09 6.64 35.83
C TRP A 18 -25.58 6.92 36.07
N ALA A 19 -26.04 6.89 37.32
CA ALA A 19 -27.44 7.09 37.68
C ALA A 19 -27.97 8.52 37.36
N ASP A 20 -27.07 9.49 37.19
CA ASP A 20 -27.37 10.87 36.79
C ASP A 20 -27.57 11.03 35.27
N VAL A 21 -27.22 10.02 34.47
CA VAL A 21 -27.31 10.07 33.00
C VAL A 21 -28.52 9.29 32.51
N THR A 22 -29.46 10.00 31.86
CA THR A 22 -30.58 9.36 31.16
C THR A 22 -30.11 8.82 29.80
N PRO A 23 -30.14 7.50 29.54
CA PRO A 23 -29.69 6.91 28.28
C PRO A 23 -30.51 7.41 27.09
N LEU A 24 -29.84 7.67 25.97
CA LEU A 24 -30.46 8.17 24.76
C LEU A 24 -30.52 7.10 23.68
N LYS A 25 -31.72 6.56 23.45
CA LYS A 25 -31.97 5.54 22.43
C LYS A 25 -31.69 6.03 21.01
N GLN A 26 -31.21 5.12 20.17
CA GLN A 26 -31.15 5.36 18.72
C GLN A 26 -32.57 5.49 18.17
N ASP A 27 -32.83 6.54 17.41
CA ASP A 27 -34.11 6.68 16.71
C ASP A 27 -34.14 5.74 15.50
N GLU A 28 -35.01 4.74 15.57
CA GLU A 28 -35.24 3.74 14.53
C GLU A 28 -36.65 3.84 13.93
N SER A 29 -37.41 4.89 14.29
CA SER A 29 -38.83 5.04 13.94
C SER A 29 -39.08 5.04 12.43
N GLU A 30 -38.18 5.66 11.65
CA GLU A 30 -38.30 5.76 10.19
C GLU A 30 -37.54 4.67 9.41
N ARG A 31 -36.71 3.85 10.08
CA ARG A 31 -35.88 2.86 9.39
C ARG A 31 -36.63 1.55 9.19
N THR A 32 -36.97 1.17 7.96
CA THR A 32 -37.63 -0.12 7.67
C THR A 32 -36.70 -1.21 7.13
N VAL A 33 -35.46 -0.86 6.78
CA VAL A 33 -34.43 -1.78 6.24
C VAL A 33 -33.13 -1.67 7.02
N LEU A 34 -32.29 -2.73 6.97
CA LEU A 34 -30.95 -2.78 7.57
C LEU A 34 -30.91 -2.52 9.09
N ARG A 35 -31.99 -2.87 9.82
CA ARG A 35 -32.02 -2.85 11.28
C ARG A 35 -31.09 -3.93 11.83
N ILE A 36 -30.19 -3.53 12.73
CA ILE A 36 -29.27 -4.45 13.40
C ILE A 36 -29.90 -4.89 14.72
N ALA A 37 -30.00 -6.21 14.93
CA ALA A 37 -30.38 -6.79 16.21
C ALA A 37 -29.19 -6.69 17.19
N TYR A 38 -29.01 -5.52 17.79
CA TYR A 38 -27.92 -5.28 18.73
C TYR A 38 -28.04 -6.14 19.99
N THR A 39 -26.90 -6.55 20.54
CA THR A 39 -26.87 -7.15 21.87
C THR A 39 -27.24 -6.11 22.92
N GLU A 40 -27.69 -6.57 24.09
CA GLU A 40 -28.04 -5.69 25.19
C GLU A 40 -26.86 -4.79 25.61
N LYS A 41 -25.66 -5.37 25.73
CA LYS A 41 -24.42 -4.63 26.01
C LYS A 41 -24.15 -3.55 24.96
N PHE A 42 -24.37 -3.86 23.67
CA PHE A 42 -24.14 -2.89 22.61
C PHE A 42 -25.10 -1.71 22.71
N SER A 43 -26.39 -1.98 22.87
CA SER A 43 -27.43 -0.94 23.00
C SER A 43 -27.18 -0.08 24.24
N ASP A 44 -26.92 -0.69 25.39
CA ASP A 44 -26.63 0.00 26.66
C ASP A 44 -25.44 0.97 26.50
N VAL A 45 -24.28 0.49 26.05
CA VAL A 45 -23.09 1.34 25.84
C VAL A 45 -23.38 2.49 24.88
N HIS A 46 -24.03 2.22 23.75
CA HIS A 46 -24.26 3.25 22.74
C HIS A 46 -25.39 4.23 23.11
N ASP A 47 -26.35 3.83 23.95
CA ASP A 47 -27.38 4.72 24.48
C ASP A 47 -26.76 5.76 25.44
N TYR A 48 -25.86 5.31 26.32
CA TYR A 48 -25.10 6.19 27.20
C TYR A 48 -24.12 7.07 26.41
N LEU A 49 -23.47 6.53 25.38
CA LEU A 49 -22.57 7.31 24.53
C LEU A 49 -23.31 8.45 23.84
N ARG A 50 -24.50 8.18 23.28
CA ARG A 50 -25.37 9.19 22.68
C ARG A 50 -25.79 10.25 23.69
N ALA A 51 -26.11 9.87 24.93
CA ALA A 51 -26.49 10.80 25.97
C ALA A 51 -25.34 11.75 26.32
N CYS A 52 -24.13 11.24 26.54
CA CYS A 52 -22.95 12.05 26.81
C CYS A 52 -22.59 12.96 25.64
N MET A 53 -22.65 12.44 24.40
CA MET A 53 -22.40 13.25 23.18
C MET A 53 -23.40 14.40 23.06
N ARG A 54 -24.69 14.18 23.36
CA ARG A 54 -25.71 15.23 23.34
C ARG A 54 -25.45 16.33 24.38
N ALA A 55 -24.91 15.95 25.55
CA ALA A 55 -24.55 16.88 26.61
C ALA A 55 -23.15 17.50 26.44
N ASP A 56 -22.36 17.07 25.44
CA ASP A 56 -20.91 17.33 25.31
C ASP A 56 -20.13 17.08 26.62
N GLU A 57 -20.44 15.98 27.32
CA GLU A 57 -19.79 15.68 28.62
C GLU A 57 -18.34 15.22 28.42
N ARG A 58 -17.37 16.09 28.69
CA ARG A 58 -15.93 15.78 28.60
C ARG A 58 -15.35 15.44 29.96
N SER A 59 -15.63 14.22 30.43
CA SER A 59 -15.21 13.70 31.73
C SER A 59 -14.39 12.42 31.62
N GLN A 60 -13.74 12.02 32.72
CA GLN A 60 -12.96 10.79 32.73
C GLN A 60 -13.84 9.52 32.63
N ARG A 61 -15.08 9.56 33.13
CA ARG A 61 -16.04 8.46 32.93
C ARG A 61 -16.48 8.36 31.46
N THR A 62 -16.70 9.48 30.78
CA THR A 62 -17.01 9.47 29.34
C THR A 62 -15.83 9.00 28.52
N LEU A 63 -14.59 9.35 28.91
CA LEU A 63 -13.39 8.80 28.27
C LEU A 63 -13.34 7.27 28.40
N ALA A 64 -13.66 6.72 29.57
CA ALA A 64 -13.75 5.27 29.75
C ALA A 64 -14.89 4.65 28.91
N LEU A 65 -16.06 5.28 28.86
CA LEU A 65 -17.19 4.85 28.03
C LEU A 65 -16.83 4.77 26.54
N THR A 66 -16.07 5.74 26.02
CA THR A 66 -15.62 5.66 24.61
C THR A 66 -14.73 4.45 24.33
N ALA A 67 -13.95 3.98 25.32
CA ALA A 67 -13.14 2.77 25.14
C ALA A 67 -14.00 1.52 25.02
N ASP A 68 -15.05 1.39 25.83
CA ASP A 68 -16.02 0.29 25.73
C ASP A 68 -16.79 0.32 24.40
N ALA A 69 -17.19 1.51 23.95
CA ALA A 69 -17.86 1.68 22.66
C ALA A 69 -16.94 1.33 21.47
N ILE A 70 -15.66 1.68 21.54
CA ILE A 70 -14.66 1.33 20.52
C ILE A 70 -14.41 -0.18 20.49
N GLU A 71 -14.35 -0.87 21.63
CA GLU A 71 -14.18 -2.32 21.65
C GLU A 71 -15.39 -3.04 21.01
N LEU A 72 -16.59 -2.48 21.14
CA LEU A 72 -17.80 -3.00 20.51
C LEU A 72 -17.89 -2.68 19.01
N ASN A 73 -17.40 -1.52 18.58
CA ASN A 73 -17.37 -1.12 17.18
C ASN A 73 -16.20 -0.16 16.89
N PRO A 74 -15.01 -0.69 16.56
CA PRO A 74 -13.83 0.13 16.31
C PRO A 74 -13.95 0.95 15.02
N ALA A 75 -14.92 0.66 14.16
CA ALA A 75 -15.17 1.42 12.93
C ALA A 75 -16.04 2.68 13.16
N ASN A 76 -16.57 2.89 14.36
CA ASN A 76 -17.38 4.06 14.68
C ASN A 76 -16.52 5.33 14.80
N TYR A 77 -16.34 6.03 13.69
CA TYR A 77 -15.50 7.24 13.61
C TYR A 77 -16.00 8.39 14.50
N THR A 78 -17.30 8.48 14.78
CA THR A 78 -17.87 9.48 15.68
C THR A 78 -17.37 9.28 17.11
N THR A 79 -17.28 8.01 17.55
CA THR A 79 -16.74 7.66 18.87
C THR A 79 -15.27 8.06 18.99
N TRP A 80 -14.47 7.80 17.96
CA TRP A 80 -13.05 8.22 17.92
C TRP A 80 -12.89 9.73 17.92
N SER A 81 -13.73 10.45 17.17
CA SER A 81 -13.71 11.92 17.16
C SER A 81 -14.01 12.49 18.54
N TYR A 82 -15.05 11.96 19.20
CA TYR A 82 -15.42 12.39 20.55
C TYR A 82 -14.36 12.03 21.58
N ARG A 83 -13.76 10.83 21.51
CA ARG A 83 -12.63 10.43 22.35
C ARG A 83 -11.47 11.42 22.25
N ARG A 84 -11.07 11.83 21.04
CA ARG A 84 -10.02 12.83 20.84
C ARG A 84 -10.37 14.20 21.43
N ALA A 85 -11.63 14.62 21.33
CA ALA A 85 -12.09 15.87 21.93
C ALA A 85 -12.02 15.82 23.47
N ILE A 86 -12.40 14.69 24.07
CA ILE A 86 -12.29 14.47 25.52
C ILE A 86 -10.82 14.46 25.96
N LEU A 87 -9.96 13.70 25.26
CA LEU A 87 -8.51 13.67 25.56
C LEU A 87 -7.88 15.06 25.51
N ALA A 88 -8.20 15.86 24.49
CA ALA A 88 -7.70 17.22 24.39
C ALA A 88 -8.24 18.13 25.51
N SER A 89 -9.49 17.94 25.93
CA SER A 89 -10.11 18.74 27.00
C SER A 89 -9.57 18.42 28.39
N LEU A 90 -9.12 17.18 28.61
CA LEU A 90 -8.65 16.69 29.91
C LEU A 90 -7.12 16.72 30.05
N ASP A 91 -6.39 17.18 29.03
CA ASP A 91 -4.94 16.99 28.93
C ASP A 91 -4.56 15.51 29.18
N GLY A 92 -5.25 14.61 28.46
CA GLY A 92 -5.17 13.18 28.68
C GLY A 92 -3.77 12.62 28.47
N ASP A 93 -3.44 11.56 29.23
CA ASP A 93 -2.16 10.87 29.15
C ASP A 93 -1.98 10.18 27.77
N MET A 94 -1.15 10.79 26.90
CA MET A 94 -0.85 10.26 25.57
C MET A 94 -0.06 8.95 25.62
N GLU A 95 0.73 8.68 26.66
CA GLU A 95 1.44 7.39 26.79
C GLU A 95 0.47 6.25 27.11
N ALA A 96 -0.46 6.49 28.03
CA ALA A 96 -1.53 5.55 28.32
C ALA A 96 -2.40 5.30 27.07
N GLU A 97 -2.68 6.37 26.32
CA GLU A 97 -3.46 6.26 25.08
C GLU A 97 -2.71 5.49 23.99
N MET A 98 -1.38 5.66 23.87
CA MET A 98 -0.53 4.88 22.97
C MET A 98 -0.62 3.38 23.29
N LYS A 99 -0.59 3.00 24.57
CA LYS A 99 -0.72 1.59 24.99
C LYS A 99 -2.10 1.03 24.63
N LEU A 100 -3.16 1.83 24.85
CA LEU A 100 -4.54 1.45 24.53
C LEU A 100 -4.71 1.22 23.03
N VAL A 101 -4.34 2.19 22.19
CA VAL A 101 -4.55 2.08 20.73
C VAL A 101 -3.69 0.98 20.12
N ARG A 102 -2.49 0.71 20.66
CA ARG A 102 -1.67 -0.44 20.24
C ARG A 102 -2.43 -1.75 20.43
N GLY A 103 -3.02 -1.96 21.61
CA GLY A 103 -3.82 -3.16 21.87
C GLY A 103 -4.99 -3.31 20.90
N ILE A 104 -5.67 -2.20 20.57
CA ILE A 104 -6.80 -2.22 19.62
C ILE A 104 -6.32 -2.52 18.19
N ILE A 105 -5.21 -1.93 17.75
CA ILE A 105 -4.62 -2.18 16.42
C ILE A 105 -4.30 -3.66 16.25
N LEU A 106 -3.64 -4.28 17.23
CA LEU A 106 -3.25 -5.70 17.13
C LEU A 106 -4.46 -6.64 16.97
N ARG A 107 -5.64 -6.25 17.49
CA ARG A 107 -6.90 -6.98 17.28
C ARG A 107 -7.67 -6.55 16.03
N ASN A 108 -7.41 -5.36 15.48
CA ASN A 108 -8.22 -4.72 14.44
C ASN A 108 -7.35 -4.06 13.35
N GLN A 109 -6.36 -4.79 12.83
CA GLN A 109 -5.30 -4.23 11.98
C GLN A 109 -5.78 -3.64 10.65
N LYS A 110 -7.01 -3.96 10.21
CA LYS A 110 -7.62 -3.52 8.94
C LYS A 110 -8.68 -2.44 9.12
N ASN A 111 -8.58 -1.66 10.19
CA ASN A 111 -9.51 -0.59 10.53
C ASN A 111 -8.86 0.79 10.33
N TYR A 112 -9.49 1.68 9.55
CA TYR A 112 -8.94 3.01 9.28
C TYR A 112 -8.81 3.89 10.53
N GLN A 113 -9.79 3.82 11.43
CA GLN A 113 -9.89 4.74 12.55
C GLN A 113 -8.80 4.48 13.60
N VAL A 114 -8.43 3.21 13.83
CA VAL A 114 -7.38 2.86 14.81
C VAL A 114 -6.00 3.38 14.37
N TRP A 115 -5.67 3.28 13.08
CA TRP A 115 -4.42 3.80 12.54
C TRP A 115 -4.39 5.32 12.51
N TYR A 116 -5.50 5.95 12.10
CA TYR A 116 -5.63 7.40 12.18
C TYR A 116 -5.49 7.91 13.61
N HIS A 117 -6.11 7.23 14.58
CA HIS A 117 -6.00 7.59 15.99
C HIS A 117 -4.58 7.40 16.51
N ARG A 118 -3.90 6.29 16.18
CA ARG A 118 -2.49 6.07 16.53
C ARG A 118 -1.61 7.21 16.05
N ARG A 119 -1.76 7.62 14.79
CA ARG A 119 -1.06 8.78 14.22
C ARG A 119 -1.38 10.07 14.99
N TRP A 120 -2.65 10.31 15.31
CA TRP A 120 -3.07 11.50 16.08
C TRP A 120 -2.43 11.56 17.47
N VAL A 121 -2.35 10.42 18.17
CA VAL A 121 -1.72 10.32 19.49
C VAL A 121 -0.21 10.50 19.38
N ALA A 122 0.45 9.83 18.42
CA ALA A 122 1.89 9.91 18.21
C ALA A 122 2.37 11.35 17.95
N THR A 123 1.62 12.15 17.18
CA THR A 123 1.94 13.58 16.95
C THR A 123 1.82 14.48 18.18
N ARG A 124 1.20 14.01 19.26
CA ARG A 124 1.01 14.74 20.52
C ARG A 124 1.90 14.23 21.64
N LEU A 125 2.62 13.15 21.42
CA LEU A 125 3.56 12.62 22.38
C LEU A 125 4.85 13.46 22.35
N SER A 126 5.09 14.22 23.41
CA SER A 126 6.27 15.07 23.52
C SER A 126 7.54 14.22 23.60
N GLY A 127 8.55 14.56 22.79
CA GLY A 127 9.85 13.87 22.80
C GLY A 127 9.85 12.48 22.17
N ALA A 128 8.78 12.07 21.48
CA ALA A 128 8.74 10.79 20.77
C ALA A 128 9.74 10.77 19.60
N ASP A 129 10.60 9.76 19.56
CA ASP A 129 11.56 9.50 18.47
C ASP A 129 10.93 8.70 17.31
N GLY A 130 9.70 8.21 17.48
CA GLY A 130 8.97 7.41 16.49
C GLY A 130 9.40 5.94 16.41
N THR A 131 10.37 5.49 17.21
CA THR A 131 10.88 4.10 17.17
C THR A 131 9.76 3.08 17.40
N SER A 132 8.83 3.36 18.32
CA SER A 132 7.67 2.50 18.60
C SER A 132 6.74 2.30 17.39
N GLU A 133 6.74 3.22 16.43
CA GLU A 133 5.92 3.11 15.23
C GLU A 133 6.52 2.12 14.24
N LEU A 134 7.86 2.07 14.13
CA LEU A 134 8.54 1.05 13.34
C LEU A 134 8.40 -0.35 13.97
N GLU A 135 8.42 -0.44 15.30
CA GLU A 135 8.18 -1.70 16.03
C GLU A 135 6.74 -2.20 15.83
N LEU A 136 5.74 -1.33 16.04
CA LEU A 136 4.33 -1.67 15.84
C LEU A 136 4.06 -2.12 14.40
N THR A 137 4.54 -1.35 13.41
CA THR A 137 4.34 -1.72 12.01
C THR A 137 5.09 -2.99 11.64
N GLY A 138 6.29 -3.22 12.19
CA GLY A 138 7.06 -4.45 12.00
C GLY A 138 6.34 -5.69 12.54
N GLU A 139 5.74 -5.59 13.72
CA GLU A 139 4.93 -6.65 14.31
C GLU A 139 3.70 -6.98 13.45
N VAL A 140 2.93 -5.95 13.05
CA VAL A 140 1.77 -6.14 12.16
C VAL A 140 2.18 -6.75 10.82
N LEU A 141 3.31 -6.30 10.25
CA LEU A 141 3.82 -6.82 8.97
C LEU A 141 4.42 -8.23 9.08
N THR A 142 4.75 -8.69 10.30
CA THR A 142 5.14 -10.08 10.53
C THR A 142 3.92 -11.00 10.41
N GLU A 143 2.74 -10.54 10.84
CA GLU A 143 1.48 -11.29 10.72
C GLU A 143 0.83 -11.17 9.34
N ASP A 144 0.78 -9.95 8.78
CA ASP A 144 0.25 -9.65 7.45
C ASP A 144 1.23 -8.70 6.72
N SER A 145 2.18 -9.29 5.98
CA SER A 145 3.25 -8.58 5.27
C SER A 145 2.77 -7.63 4.17
N LYS A 146 1.46 -7.65 3.87
CA LYS A 146 0.80 -6.81 2.86
C LYS A 146 -0.27 -5.91 3.47
N ASN A 147 -0.30 -5.76 4.80
CA ASN A 147 -1.23 -4.85 5.47
C ASN A 147 -1.01 -3.40 5.00
N TYR A 148 -1.97 -2.88 4.24
CA TYR A 148 -1.87 -1.56 3.61
C TYR A 148 -1.76 -0.43 4.63
N HIS A 149 -2.52 -0.50 5.73
CA HIS A 149 -2.49 0.53 6.76
C HIS A 149 -1.17 0.56 7.52
N ALA A 150 -0.57 -0.62 7.77
CA ALA A 150 0.74 -0.70 8.40
C ALA A 150 1.82 -0.07 7.52
N TRP A 151 1.79 -0.34 6.21
CA TRP A 151 2.71 0.30 5.25
C TRP A 151 2.51 1.81 5.15
N GLU A 152 1.25 2.27 5.04
CA GLU A 152 0.92 3.69 5.01
C GLU A 152 1.38 4.41 6.30
N HIS A 153 1.12 3.83 7.46
CA HIS A 153 1.54 4.36 8.74
C HIS A 153 3.06 4.38 8.89
N ARG A 154 3.74 3.32 8.42
CA ARG A 154 5.20 3.23 8.44
C ARG A 154 5.85 4.32 7.59
N GLN A 155 5.35 4.55 6.37
CA GLN A 155 5.83 5.64 5.51
C GLN A 155 5.61 7.02 6.16
N TRP A 156 4.46 7.24 6.78
CA TRP A 156 4.22 8.46 7.55
C TRP A 156 5.23 8.62 8.69
N ALA A 157 5.42 7.58 9.51
CA ALA A 157 6.33 7.63 10.66
C ALA A 157 7.77 7.91 10.23
N ILE A 158 8.24 7.26 9.15
CA ILE A 158 9.57 7.49 8.59
C ILE A 158 9.76 8.96 8.17
N ARG A 159 8.79 9.54 7.46
CA ARG A 159 8.86 10.97 7.07
C ARG A 159 8.78 11.89 8.27
N HIS A 160 7.86 11.64 9.20
CA HIS A 160 7.57 12.54 10.31
C HIS A 160 8.70 12.58 11.34
N PHE A 161 9.29 11.42 11.63
CA PHE A 161 10.35 11.27 12.64
C PHE A 161 11.76 11.11 12.02
N ASN A 162 11.89 11.25 10.70
CA ASN A 162 13.16 11.13 9.96
C ASN A 162 13.87 9.76 10.12
N LEU A 163 13.11 8.66 10.11
CA LEU A 163 13.59 7.30 10.43
C LEU A 163 14.05 6.49 9.21
N TRP A 164 14.89 7.08 8.37
CA TRP A 164 15.28 6.47 7.08
C TRP A 164 16.36 5.39 7.18
N GLU A 165 17.25 5.49 8.18
CA GLU A 165 18.55 4.81 8.19
C GLU A 165 18.48 3.29 8.03
N ARG A 166 17.47 2.65 8.64
CA ARG A 166 17.35 1.19 8.68
C ARG A 166 16.35 0.64 7.67
N GLU A 167 15.65 1.51 6.94
CA GLU A 167 14.50 1.07 6.16
C GLU A 167 14.91 0.29 4.91
N LEU A 168 16.01 0.64 4.23
CA LEU A 168 16.49 -0.15 3.09
C LEU A 168 16.82 -1.59 3.50
N ALA A 169 17.53 -1.77 4.63
CA ALA A 169 17.83 -3.09 5.16
C ALA A 169 16.56 -3.87 5.52
N TYR A 170 15.54 -3.20 6.05
CA TYR A 170 14.24 -3.80 6.31
C TYR A 170 13.54 -4.26 5.03
N THR A 171 13.56 -3.44 3.96
CA THR A 171 12.98 -3.87 2.66
C THR A 171 13.73 -5.05 2.06
N GLU A 172 15.06 -5.09 2.18
CA GLU A 172 15.88 -6.19 1.69
C GLU A 172 15.59 -7.50 2.44
N LEU A 173 15.43 -7.44 3.76
CA LEU A 173 14.99 -8.59 4.57
C LEU A 173 13.64 -9.13 4.09
N LEU A 174 12.67 -8.25 3.86
CA LEU A 174 11.33 -8.65 3.43
C LEU A 174 11.29 -9.18 2.01
N ILE A 175 12.04 -8.59 1.08
CA ILE A 175 12.21 -9.10 -0.29
C ILE A 175 12.91 -10.46 -0.26
N GLY A 176 13.92 -10.63 0.60
CA GLY A 176 14.61 -11.90 0.79
C GLY A 176 13.71 -13.00 1.36
N THR A 177 12.71 -12.62 2.16
CA THR A 177 11.73 -13.54 2.75
C THR A 177 10.63 -13.91 1.75
N ASP A 178 10.06 -12.91 1.06
CA ASP A 178 9.08 -13.08 -0.02
C ASP A 178 9.40 -12.10 -1.16
N VAL A 179 10.08 -12.61 -2.19
CA VAL A 179 10.45 -11.82 -3.36
C VAL A 179 9.23 -11.28 -4.12
N ARG A 180 8.04 -11.86 -3.95
CA ARG A 180 6.78 -11.41 -4.58
C ARG A 180 6.01 -10.42 -3.70
N ASN A 181 6.59 -9.98 -2.58
CA ASN A 181 5.97 -8.94 -1.75
C ASN A 181 6.09 -7.58 -2.43
N ASN A 182 5.10 -7.22 -3.24
CA ASN A 182 5.05 -5.95 -3.94
C ASN A 182 5.11 -4.73 -3.00
N SER A 183 4.58 -4.85 -1.77
CA SER A 183 4.65 -3.77 -0.79
C SER A 183 6.09 -3.51 -0.33
N ALA A 184 6.92 -4.54 -0.21
CA ALA A 184 8.34 -4.38 0.13
C ALA A 184 9.13 -3.73 -1.02
N TRP A 185 8.86 -4.11 -2.28
CA TRP A 185 9.43 -3.45 -3.46
C TRP A 185 8.99 -1.98 -3.58
N HIS A 186 7.72 -1.71 -3.34
CA HIS A 186 7.19 -0.34 -3.30
C HIS A 186 7.86 0.47 -2.18
N GLN A 187 8.00 -0.11 -0.98
CA GLN A 187 8.67 0.55 0.12
C GLN A 187 10.14 0.85 -0.21
N ARG A 188 10.84 -0.06 -0.89
CA ARG A 188 12.22 0.17 -1.32
C ARG A 188 12.31 1.38 -2.23
N HIS A 189 11.43 1.46 -3.24
CA HIS A 189 11.34 2.62 -4.13
C HIS A 189 11.01 3.90 -3.36
N PHE A 190 10.05 3.85 -2.42
CA PHE A 190 9.70 4.98 -1.56
C PHE A 190 10.93 5.52 -0.81
N VAL A 191 11.73 4.66 -0.18
CA VAL A 191 12.92 5.09 0.57
C VAL A 191 13.93 5.74 -0.37
N LEU A 192 14.24 5.07 -1.50
CA LEU A 192 15.21 5.57 -2.47
C LEU A 192 14.80 6.93 -3.05
N ALA A 193 13.52 7.11 -3.37
CA ALA A 193 13.02 8.36 -3.96
C ALA A 193 12.93 9.51 -2.94
N ASN A 194 12.72 9.24 -1.65
CA ASN A 194 12.38 10.27 -0.66
C ASN A 194 13.48 10.55 0.39
N ARG A 195 14.52 9.71 0.51
CA ARG A 195 15.55 9.85 1.56
C ARG A 195 16.31 11.17 1.52
N ASN A 196 16.43 11.82 0.35
CA ASN A 196 17.23 13.03 0.16
C ASN A 196 16.41 14.34 0.18
N GLY A 197 15.21 14.33 0.78
CA GLY A 197 14.38 15.53 0.89
C GLY A 197 13.65 15.89 -0.41
N GLU A 198 13.67 17.17 -0.80
CA GLU A 198 12.95 17.68 -1.98
C GLU A 198 13.57 17.27 -3.33
N ALA A 199 14.85 16.86 -3.34
CA ALA A 199 15.48 16.28 -4.51
C ALA A 199 15.30 14.75 -4.50
N SER A 200 14.89 14.18 -5.64
CA SER A 200 14.80 12.73 -5.82
C SER A 200 16.12 12.07 -5.40
N GLY A 201 16.04 11.07 -4.53
CA GLY A 201 17.22 10.28 -4.15
C GLY A 201 17.69 9.31 -5.23
N LEU A 202 16.98 9.21 -6.35
CA LEU A 202 17.33 8.40 -7.53
C LEU A 202 18.43 9.07 -8.38
N THR A 203 19.61 9.25 -7.79
CA THR A 203 20.81 9.66 -8.53
C THR A 203 21.24 8.56 -9.51
N PRO A 204 22.02 8.87 -10.57
CA PRO A 204 22.49 7.87 -11.52
C PRO A 204 23.20 6.67 -10.85
N ASP A 205 24.03 6.93 -9.84
CA ASP A 205 24.75 5.87 -9.11
C ASP A 205 23.78 4.97 -8.32
N VAL A 206 22.74 5.55 -7.71
CA VAL A 206 21.69 4.80 -7.02
C VAL A 206 20.88 3.96 -8.01
N VAL A 207 20.47 4.55 -9.14
CA VAL A 207 19.73 3.83 -10.18
C VAL A 207 20.55 2.67 -10.74
N ALA A 208 21.86 2.85 -10.95
CA ALA A 208 22.75 1.78 -11.41
C ALA A 208 22.87 0.65 -10.38
N ALA A 209 23.09 0.97 -9.10
CA ALA A 209 23.18 -0.03 -8.04
C ALA A 209 21.86 -0.81 -7.86
N GLU A 210 20.73 -0.11 -7.87
CA GLU A 210 19.40 -0.69 -7.68
C GLU A 210 18.91 -1.45 -8.91
N THR A 211 19.41 -1.11 -10.10
CA THR A 211 19.25 -1.91 -11.31
C THR A 211 19.87 -3.29 -11.10
N GLU A 212 21.15 -3.38 -10.70
CA GLU A 212 21.79 -4.67 -10.47
C GLU A 212 21.12 -5.46 -9.34
N PHE A 213 20.66 -4.80 -8.28
CA PHE A 213 19.85 -5.43 -7.23
C PHE A 213 18.59 -6.09 -7.81
N ALA A 214 17.83 -5.37 -8.63
CA ALA A 214 16.62 -5.90 -9.25
C ALA A 214 16.92 -7.04 -10.25
N LEU A 215 17.96 -6.89 -11.07
CA LEU A 215 18.40 -7.92 -12.02
C LEU A 215 18.79 -9.22 -11.33
N ASN A 216 19.48 -9.14 -10.17
CA ASN A 216 19.81 -10.32 -9.37
C ASN A 216 18.56 -11.09 -8.90
N TRP A 217 17.52 -10.38 -8.46
CA TRP A 217 16.25 -11.02 -8.06
C TRP A 217 15.45 -11.55 -9.25
N ILE A 218 15.46 -10.84 -10.37
CA ILE A 218 14.82 -11.29 -11.61
C ILE A 218 15.49 -12.58 -12.11
N GLY A 219 16.82 -12.67 -12.08
CA GLY A 219 17.55 -13.87 -12.52
C GLY A 219 17.17 -15.12 -11.70
N GLN A 220 16.87 -14.95 -10.42
CA GLN A 220 16.42 -16.04 -9.55
C GLN A 220 14.91 -16.35 -9.69
N CYS A 221 14.09 -15.34 -9.95
CA CYS A 221 12.65 -15.50 -10.11
C CYS A 221 12.09 -14.68 -11.29
N PRO A 222 12.32 -15.13 -12.55
CA PRO A 222 11.94 -14.38 -13.76
C PRO A 222 10.45 -14.06 -13.85
N ASN A 223 9.59 -14.94 -13.31
CA ASN A 223 8.14 -14.78 -13.30
C ASN A 223 7.61 -13.94 -12.13
N ASN A 224 8.45 -13.13 -11.48
CA ASN A 224 8.04 -12.19 -10.44
C ASN A 224 7.81 -10.78 -11.02
N GLU A 225 6.54 -10.39 -11.21
CA GLU A 225 6.17 -9.09 -11.75
C GLU A 225 6.67 -7.90 -10.91
N SER A 226 6.80 -8.03 -9.59
CA SER A 226 7.18 -6.93 -8.71
C SER A 226 8.59 -6.41 -9.00
N ALA A 227 9.56 -7.30 -9.24
CA ALA A 227 10.93 -6.90 -9.56
C ALA A 227 11.02 -6.20 -10.93
N TRP A 228 10.28 -6.70 -11.93
CA TRP A 228 10.17 -6.03 -13.24
C TRP A 228 9.52 -4.65 -13.14
N SER A 229 8.47 -4.53 -12.31
CA SER A 229 7.76 -3.27 -12.10
C SER A 229 8.63 -2.24 -11.39
N PHE A 230 9.40 -2.68 -10.38
CA PHE A 230 10.40 -1.86 -9.71
C PHE A 230 11.46 -1.36 -10.70
N LEU A 231 11.96 -2.24 -11.58
CA LEU A 231 12.94 -1.87 -12.59
C LEU A 231 12.41 -0.82 -13.58
N ARG A 232 11.16 -0.93 -14.02
CA ARG A 232 10.51 0.14 -14.82
C ARG A 232 10.43 1.45 -14.05
N GLY A 233 10.08 1.39 -12.77
CA GLY A 233 9.98 2.57 -11.90
C GLY A 233 11.31 3.31 -11.74
N LEU A 234 12.42 2.60 -11.58
CA LEU A 234 13.76 3.20 -11.46
C LEU A 234 14.16 4.03 -12.70
N HIS A 235 13.71 3.61 -13.87
CA HIS A 235 14.07 4.20 -15.17
C HIS A 235 12.95 5.05 -15.77
N LEU A 236 11.97 5.47 -14.97
CA LEU A 236 10.83 6.24 -15.48
C LEU A 236 11.26 7.60 -16.07
N ASP A 237 12.20 8.28 -15.42
CA ASP A 237 12.67 9.61 -15.84
C ASP A 237 13.83 9.53 -16.85
N THR A 238 14.71 8.54 -16.70
CA THR A 238 15.87 8.34 -17.57
C THR A 238 15.58 7.49 -18.78
N GLY A 239 14.45 6.79 -18.83
CA GLY A 239 14.10 5.79 -19.86
C GLY A 239 14.93 4.51 -19.80
N LEU A 240 14.34 3.42 -20.27
CA LEU A 240 14.93 2.08 -20.24
C LEU A 240 16.15 1.98 -21.18
N ALA A 241 16.07 2.59 -22.35
CA ALA A 241 17.06 2.51 -23.41
C ALA A 241 18.41 3.15 -23.06
N ASP A 242 18.45 4.00 -22.04
CA ASP A 242 19.69 4.64 -21.56
C ASP A 242 20.57 3.67 -20.76
N CYS A 243 20.09 2.47 -20.45
CA CYS A 243 20.85 1.43 -19.77
C CYS A 243 20.98 0.17 -20.65
N PRO A 244 22.03 0.08 -21.52
CA PRO A 244 22.28 -1.07 -22.39
C PRO A 244 22.37 -2.42 -21.66
N ARG A 245 22.79 -2.38 -20.39
CA ARG A 245 22.86 -3.54 -19.50
C ARG A 245 21.51 -4.25 -19.36
N LEU A 246 20.40 -3.52 -19.37
CA LEU A 246 19.05 -4.09 -19.26
C LEU A 246 18.72 -5.00 -20.45
N LEU A 247 18.96 -4.52 -21.67
CA LEU A 247 18.71 -5.31 -22.88
C LEU A 247 19.66 -6.51 -22.97
N GLN A 248 20.93 -6.33 -22.60
CA GLN A 248 21.87 -7.44 -22.52
C GLN A 248 21.36 -8.54 -21.58
N PHE A 249 20.97 -8.18 -20.35
CA PHE A 249 20.41 -9.12 -19.38
C PHE A 249 19.16 -9.81 -19.92
N CYS A 250 18.24 -9.07 -20.54
CA CYS A 250 17.03 -9.65 -21.11
C CYS A 250 17.32 -10.66 -22.22
N ARG A 251 18.30 -10.39 -23.08
CA ARG A 251 18.73 -11.33 -24.14
C ARG A 251 19.35 -12.60 -23.56
N GLU A 252 20.17 -12.48 -22.51
CA GLU A 252 20.74 -13.62 -21.78
C GLU A 252 19.62 -14.48 -21.17
N LEU A 253 18.64 -13.84 -20.52
CA LEU A 253 17.53 -14.52 -19.86
C LEU A 253 16.55 -15.18 -20.86
N LEU A 254 16.39 -14.60 -22.05
CA LEU A 254 15.50 -15.13 -23.09
C LEU A 254 15.89 -16.55 -23.54
N ALA A 255 17.18 -16.91 -23.43
CA ALA A 255 17.66 -18.25 -23.78
C ALA A 255 17.04 -19.36 -22.92
N THR A 256 16.70 -19.07 -21.67
CA THR A 256 16.12 -20.02 -20.72
C THR A 256 14.65 -19.74 -20.41
N GLU A 257 14.21 -18.49 -20.53
CA GLU A 257 12.89 -18.00 -20.07
C GLU A 257 12.03 -17.41 -21.20
N ALA A 258 12.12 -17.98 -22.42
CA ALA A 258 11.42 -17.48 -23.61
C ALA A 258 9.88 -17.38 -23.49
N GLY A 259 9.28 -18.05 -22.50
CA GLY A 259 7.85 -18.00 -22.20
C GLY A 259 7.45 -16.97 -21.15
N CYS A 260 8.40 -16.28 -20.50
CA CYS A 260 8.11 -15.33 -19.43
C CYS A 260 7.46 -14.05 -20.00
N PRO A 261 6.19 -13.75 -19.65
CA PRO A 261 5.51 -12.58 -20.21
C PRO A 261 6.13 -11.27 -19.76
N HIS A 262 6.68 -11.20 -18.54
CA HIS A 262 7.29 -9.97 -18.02
C HIS A 262 8.59 -9.62 -18.75
N LEU A 263 9.42 -10.63 -19.06
CA LEU A 263 10.63 -10.47 -19.86
C LEU A 263 10.28 -9.96 -21.27
N LEU A 264 9.34 -10.63 -21.95
CA LEU A 264 8.94 -10.26 -23.31
C LEU A 264 8.37 -8.83 -23.36
N ALA A 265 7.53 -8.48 -22.38
CA ALA A 265 6.96 -7.14 -22.26
C ALA A 265 8.06 -6.10 -21.99
N PHE A 266 8.99 -6.39 -21.08
CA PHE A 266 10.10 -5.49 -20.77
C PHE A 266 11.02 -5.25 -21.98
N MET A 267 11.32 -6.30 -22.75
CA MET A 267 12.07 -6.15 -23.99
C MET A 267 11.31 -5.31 -25.03
N ALA A 268 10.00 -5.52 -25.19
CA ALA A 268 9.18 -4.73 -26.10
C ALA A 268 9.18 -3.24 -25.70
N ASP A 269 9.03 -2.95 -24.41
CA ASP A 269 9.07 -1.57 -23.88
C ASP A 269 10.45 -0.94 -24.05
N TYR A 270 11.53 -1.69 -23.81
CA TYR A 270 12.90 -1.21 -24.05
C TYR A 270 13.12 -0.84 -25.53
N ARG A 271 12.68 -1.71 -26.46
CA ARG A 271 12.81 -1.44 -27.89
C ARG A 271 11.95 -0.26 -28.34
N ALA A 272 10.74 -0.13 -27.80
CA ALA A 272 9.89 1.03 -28.05
C ALA A 272 10.56 2.33 -27.55
N ASP A 273 11.12 2.33 -26.34
CA ASP A 273 11.84 3.46 -25.77
C ASP A 273 13.06 3.86 -26.62
N GLN A 274 13.83 2.87 -27.11
CA GLN A 274 14.94 3.11 -28.05
C GLN A 274 14.50 3.86 -29.31
N LEU A 275 13.33 3.52 -29.86
CA LEU A 275 12.79 4.16 -31.06
C LEU A 275 12.27 5.56 -30.75
N ASP A 276 11.50 5.70 -29.67
CA ASP A 276 10.87 6.97 -29.27
C ASP A 276 11.90 8.04 -28.93
N ARG A 277 12.94 7.66 -28.18
CA ARG A 277 13.99 8.59 -27.74
C ARG A 277 15.15 8.69 -28.72
N ARG A 278 15.09 7.93 -29.83
CA ARG A 278 16.12 7.86 -30.87
C ARG A 278 17.51 7.53 -30.31
N CYS A 279 17.56 6.62 -29.34
CA CYS A 279 18.79 6.18 -28.71
C CYS A 279 19.70 5.48 -29.74
N PRO A 280 21.04 5.44 -29.50
CA PRO A 280 21.96 4.68 -30.35
C PRO A 280 21.56 3.20 -30.46
N LEU A 281 21.69 2.65 -31.66
CA LEU A 281 21.42 1.25 -31.95
C LEU A 281 22.72 0.43 -31.95
N ALA A 282 22.60 -0.88 -31.75
CA ALA A 282 23.75 -1.76 -31.88
C ALA A 282 24.23 -1.84 -33.34
N GLU A 283 25.49 -2.23 -33.54
CA GLU A 283 26.04 -2.39 -34.88
C GLU A 283 25.20 -3.39 -35.70
N GLY A 284 24.80 -2.99 -36.91
CA GLY A 284 23.95 -3.78 -37.80
C GLY A 284 22.44 -3.69 -37.53
N GLU A 285 22.00 -3.02 -36.45
CA GLU A 285 20.57 -2.75 -36.23
C GLU A 285 20.11 -1.52 -37.01
N THR A 286 18.92 -1.61 -37.60
CA THR A 286 18.19 -0.47 -38.15
C THR A 286 16.97 -0.17 -37.29
N ARG A 287 16.42 1.05 -37.40
CA ARG A 287 15.17 1.38 -36.71
C ARG A 287 14.03 0.44 -37.11
N GLU A 288 13.98 0.05 -38.38
CA GLU A 288 13.01 -0.91 -38.90
C GLU A 288 13.19 -2.31 -38.29
N SER A 289 14.44 -2.78 -38.13
CA SER A 289 14.69 -4.10 -37.51
C SER A 289 14.31 -4.09 -36.03
N VAL A 290 14.57 -2.99 -35.31
CA VAL A 290 14.18 -2.83 -33.91
C VAL A 290 12.66 -2.76 -33.74
N ALA A 291 11.97 -2.01 -34.61
CA ALA A 291 10.50 -1.96 -34.63
C ALA A 291 9.91 -3.35 -34.92
N THR A 292 10.46 -4.07 -35.89
CA THR A 292 10.03 -5.43 -36.23
C THR A 292 10.22 -6.41 -35.07
N GLU A 293 11.33 -6.31 -34.33
CA GLU A 293 11.56 -7.12 -33.13
C GLU A 293 10.53 -6.82 -32.04
N ALA A 294 10.28 -5.54 -31.75
CA ALA A 294 9.29 -5.12 -30.76
C ALA A 294 7.88 -5.62 -31.12
N LEU A 295 7.47 -5.48 -32.38
CA LEU A 295 6.18 -5.98 -32.88
C LEU A 295 6.08 -7.50 -32.77
N ARG A 296 7.18 -8.23 -33.01
CA ARG A 296 7.24 -9.69 -32.82
C ARG A 296 7.07 -10.08 -31.35
N LEU A 297 7.70 -9.37 -30.43
CA LEU A 297 7.55 -9.60 -28.98
C LEU A 297 6.10 -9.37 -28.52
N LEU A 298 5.50 -8.26 -28.95
CA LEU A 298 4.08 -7.94 -28.67
C LEU A 298 3.13 -8.98 -29.25
N HIS A 299 3.41 -9.47 -30.45
CA HIS A 299 2.63 -10.56 -31.05
C HIS A 299 2.76 -11.86 -30.23
N LEU A 300 3.96 -12.20 -29.75
CA LEU A 300 4.17 -13.39 -28.92
C LEU A 300 3.42 -13.30 -27.59
N LEU A 301 3.39 -12.12 -26.97
CA LEU A 301 2.57 -11.82 -25.80
C LEU A 301 1.08 -12.03 -26.09
N ALA A 302 0.59 -11.45 -27.18
CA ALA A 302 -0.82 -11.52 -27.58
C ALA A 302 -1.30 -12.95 -27.88
N THR A 303 -0.44 -13.79 -28.44
CA THR A 303 -0.82 -15.11 -28.98
C THR A 303 -0.45 -16.28 -28.08
N LYS A 304 0.64 -16.18 -27.31
CA LYS A 304 1.17 -17.30 -26.53
C LYS A 304 1.37 -16.95 -25.06
N ALA A 305 2.21 -15.96 -24.75
CA ALA A 305 2.74 -15.78 -23.40
C ALA A 305 1.77 -15.07 -22.43
N ASP A 306 0.87 -14.22 -22.94
CA ASP A 306 0.03 -13.36 -22.08
C ASP A 306 -1.34 -13.07 -22.71
N ARG A 307 -2.02 -14.15 -23.09
CA ARG A 307 -3.29 -14.11 -23.84
C ARG A 307 -4.41 -13.38 -23.12
N ILE A 308 -4.36 -13.29 -21.79
CA ILE A 308 -5.34 -12.54 -20.99
C ILE A 308 -5.30 -11.04 -21.34
N ARG A 309 -4.12 -10.50 -21.69
CA ARG A 309 -3.90 -9.13 -22.15
C ARG A 309 -3.81 -9.01 -23.68
N ARG A 310 -4.31 -9.99 -24.45
CA ARG A 310 -4.24 -9.98 -25.94
C ARG A 310 -4.67 -8.65 -26.56
N ARG A 311 -5.83 -8.11 -26.15
CA ARG A 311 -6.35 -6.85 -26.70
C ARG A 311 -5.40 -5.67 -26.42
N TYR A 312 -4.79 -5.64 -25.24
CA TYR A 312 -3.80 -4.63 -24.88
C TYR A 312 -2.55 -4.74 -25.76
N TRP A 313 -1.99 -5.95 -25.94
CA TRP A 313 -0.80 -6.13 -26.76
C TRP A 313 -1.02 -5.80 -28.24
N LEU A 314 -2.20 -6.13 -28.79
CA LEU A 314 -2.56 -5.74 -30.16
C LEU A 314 -2.71 -4.22 -30.30
N PHE A 315 -3.27 -3.56 -29.29
CA PHE A 315 -3.34 -2.09 -29.24
C PHE A 315 -1.94 -1.46 -29.23
N VAL A 316 -1.05 -1.91 -28.34
CA VAL A 316 0.33 -1.40 -28.25
C VAL A 316 1.10 -1.66 -29.56
N ALA A 317 0.92 -2.83 -30.18
CA ALA A 317 1.56 -3.16 -31.45
C ALA A 317 1.08 -2.25 -32.59
N GLY A 318 -0.22 -1.98 -32.66
CA GLY A 318 -0.80 -1.07 -33.66
C GLY A 318 -0.28 0.37 -33.51
N ASP A 319 -0.21 0.87 -32.27
CA ASP A 319 0.34 2.19 -31.98
C ASP A 319 1.85 2.29 -32.34
N LEU A 320 2.64 1.29 -31.96
CA LEU A 320 4.07 1.25 -32.30
C LEU A 320 4.31 1.21 -33.81
N HIS A 321 3.54 0.39 -34.53
CA HIS A 321 3.63 0.29 -35.98
C HIS A 321 3.26 1.61 -36.67
N ALA A 322 2.23 2.30 -36.19
CA ALA A 322 1.83 3.61 -36.72
C ALA A 322 2.92 4.68 -36.53
N ARG A 323 3.64 4.64 -35.40
CA ARG A 323 4.70 5.62 -35.09
C ARG A 323 6.03 5.35 -35.81
N HIS A 324 6.44 4.10 -35.90
CA HIS A 324 7.82 3.74 -36.30
C HIS A 324 7.92 2.77 -37.48
N GLY A 325 6.80 2.28 -38.00
CA GLY A 325 6.77 1.25 -39.05
C GLY A 325 7.19 -0.13 -38.54
N GLY A 326 7.85 -0.92 -39.40
CA GLY A 326 8.29 -2.29 -39.10
C GLY A 326 7.34 -3.37 -39.62
N GLN A 327 7.86 -4.59 -39.78
CA GLN A 327 7.08 -5.71 -40.31
C GLN A 327 6.20 -6.31 -39.20
N MET A 328 4.88 -6.23 -39.37
CA MET A 328 3.93 -6.91 -38.49
C MET A 328 3.91 -8.42 -38.81
N PRO A 329 4.03 -9.31 -37.81
CA PRO A 329 3.76 -10.72 -38.02
C PRO A 329 2.32 -10.95 -38.50
N GLU A 330 2.12 -11.87 -39.45
CA GLU A 330 0.78 -12.24 -39.91
C GLU A 330 -0.08 -12.70 -38.72
N LEU A 331 -1.09 -11.89 -38.39
CA LEU A 331 -2.13 -12.29 -37.46
C LEU A 331 -3.08 -13.21 -38.24
N GLN A 332 -3.30 -14.45 -37.77
CA GLN A 332 -4.46 -15.21 -38.23
C GLN A 332 -5.70 -14.34 -37.98
N GLU A 333 -6.35 -13.94 -39.07
CA GLU A 333 -7.34 -12.87 -39.13
C GLU A 333 -8.45 -13.04 -38.10
N GLY A 334 -8.73 -11.96 -37.36
CA GLY A 334 -9.78 -11.89 -36.37
C GLY A 334 -9.42 -10.92 -35.25
N LEU A 335 -9.96 -9.70 -35.34
CA LEU A 335 -10.01 -8.67 -34.28
C LEU A 335 -8.84 -7.67 -34.22
N VAL A 336 -8.55 -7.01 -35.35
CA VAL A 336 -8.08 -5.61 -35.33
C VAL A 336 -9.16 -4.75 -35.99
N GLN A 337 -10.33 -4.68 -35.37
CA GLN A 337 -11.21 -3.53 -35.53
C GLN A 337 -11.63 -3.09 -34.12
N PRO A 338 -11.46 -1.81 -33.77
CA PRO A 338 -12.11 -1.25 -32.60
C PRO A 338 -13.59 -1.10 -32.94
N GLU A 339 -14.43 -2.05 -32.52
CA GLU A 339 -15.85 -1.74 -32.34
C GLU A 339 -15.92 -0.81 -31.13
N LEU A 340 -15.88 0.49 -31.41
CA LEU A 340 -16.42 1.52 -30.54
C LEU A 340 -17.93 1.47 -30.72
N ASP A 341 -18.62 0.89 -29.74
CA ASP A 341 -20.02 1.19 -29.44
C ASP A 341 -20.10 1.79 -28.02
#